data_AF-A0A9X4S8G6-F1
#
_entry.id   AF-A0A9X4S8G6-F1
#
_cell.length_a   1.000
_cell.length_b   1.000
_cell.length_c   1.000
_cell.angle_alpha   90.00
_cell.angle_beta   90.00
_cell.angle_gamma   90.00
#
_symmetry.space_group_name_H-M   'P 1'
#
loop_
_entity.id
_entity.type
_entity.pdbx_description
1 polymer ?
#
loop_
_entity_poly.entity_id
_entity_poly.type
_entity_poly.pdbx_seq_one_letter_code
_entity_poly.pdbx_strand_id
1 'polypeptide(L)'
;MSAEMHGLVLTALPDPRTFAYRPARPSLARTDDGQAQFSFIRAGSVNMLSFTAVWEAPQAALDQARAELASQQACPPEQIELVPEPLIASPAELRWGDGDGHWTTTATTASSGVAPFQAAFSVMLSPEQAEHLAKAAAGETGWMGVAYRLSLARAPVRHSTLDAQSTFTAEARLNSTDPEDLSASLGTEASASLSATHTTTPSAPAVEESFGDAAHWGLPTP
;
A
#
# COMPACT_ATOMS: atom_id res chain seq x y z
N MET A 1 -9.58 9.56 -8.88
CA MET A 1 -10.61 9.90 -7.87
C MET A 1 -10.74 8.70 -6.96
N SER A 2 -10.73 8.89 -5.65
CA SER A 2 -10.89 7.80 -4.68
C SER A 2 -12.24 7.89 -4.01
N ALA A 3 -12.88 6.75 -3.75
CA ALA A 3 -14.17 6.65 -3.09
C ALA A 3 -14.12 5.56 -2.01
N GLU A 4 -14.81 5.79 -0.88
CA GLU A 4 -14.96 4.76 0.17
C GLU A 4 -16.27 4.01 -0.03
N MET A 5 -16.22 2.68 -0.05
CA MET A 5 -17.36 1.79 -0.30
C MET A 5 -17.17 0.48 0.46
N HIS A 6 -18.14 0.08 1.27
CA HIS A 6 -18.10 -1.16 2.09
C HIS A 6 -16.83 -1.34 2.94
N GLY A 7 -16.25 -0.24 3.45
CA GLY A 7 -15.01 -0.29 4.23
C GLY A 7 -13.75 -0.49 3.37
N LEU A 8 -13.84 -0.28 2.06
CA LEU A 8 -12.74 -0.25 1.12
C LEU A 8 -12.55 1.16 0.59
N VAL A 9 -11.30 1.58 0.38
CA VAL A 9 -10.98 2.74 -0.45
C VAL A 9 -10.68 2.22 -1.86
N LEU A 10 -11.42 2.72 -2.83
CA LEU A 10 -11.34 2.34 -4.24
C LEU A 10 -10.79 3.51 -5.06
N THR A 11 -9.82 3.22 -5.91
CA THR A 11 -9.23 4.21 -6.83
C THR A 11 -9.37 3.69 -8.25
N ALA A 12 -10.08 4.46 -9.10
CA ALA A 12 -10.23 4.11 -10.51
C ALA A 12 -8.88 4.13 -11.24
N LEU A 13 -8.62 3.08 -12.04
CA LEU A 13 -7.45 2.98 -12.92
C LEU A 13 -7.79 3.43 -14.35
N PRO A 14 -6.80 3.50 -15.27
CA PRO A 14 -7.06 3.96 -16.65
C PRO A 14 -8.07 3.10 -17.43
N ASP A 15 -8.14 1.80 -17.14
CA ASP A 15 -9.24 0.96 -17.62
C ASP A 15 -10.50 1.30 -16.81
N PRO A 16 -11.61 1.73 -17.44
CA PRO A 16 -12.83 2.13 -16.74
C PRO A 16 -13.43 1.03 -15.86
N ARG A 17 -13.07 -0.23 -16.06
CA ARG A 17 -13.59 -1.38 -15.32
C ARG A 17 -12.63 -1.94 -14.28
N THR A 18 -11.44 -1.36 -14.16
CA THR A 18 -10.42 -1.80 -13.21
C THR A 18 -10.26 -0.78 -12.10
N PHE A 19 -10.28 -1.25 -10.86
CA PHE A 19 -10.13 -0.42 -9.66
C PHE A 19 -9.05 -0.99 -8.75
N ALA A 20 -8.16 -0.12 -8.28
CA ALA A 20 -7.28 -0.46 -7.17
C ALA A 20 -8.07 -0.38 -5.85
N TYR A 21 -7.85 -1.33 -4.94
CA TYR A 21 -8.51 -1.35 -3.64
C TYR A 21 -7.52 -1.46 -2.48
N ARG A 22 -7.89 -0.87 -1.36
CA ARG A 22 -7.29 -1.13 -0.05
C ARG A 22 -8.37 -1.10 1.04
N PRO A 23 -8.18 -1.75 2.19
CA PRO A 23 -9.11 -1.63 3.31
C PRO A 23 -9.04 -0.20 3.86
N ALA A 24 -10.17 0.39 4.23
CA ALA A 24 -10.20 1.74 4.82
C ALA A 24 -9.55 1.75 6.22
N ARG A 25 -9.69 0.65 6.97
CA ARG A 25 -9.27 0.52 8.36
C ARG A 25 -8.70 -0.87 8.65
N PRO A 26 -7.74 -1.00 9.59
CA PRO A 26 -7.33 -2.29 10.12
C PRO A 26 -8.43 -2.91 10.97
N SER A 27 -8.45 -4.24 11.00
CA SER A 27 -9.37 -5.07 11.74
C SER A 27 -8.62 -6.14 12.52
N LEU A 28 -9.33 -7.02 13.22
CA LEU A 28 -8.73 -8.20 13.84
C LEU A 28 -8.68 -9.36 12.86
N ALA A 29 -7.59 -10.12 12.90
CA ALA A 29 -7.54 -11.42 12.26
C ALA A 29 -8.66 -12.30 12.81
N ARG A 30 -9.23 -13.14 11.95
CA ARG A 30 -10.29 -14.08 12.32
C ARG A 30 -9.81 -15.52 12.18
N THR A 31 -10.38 -16.42 12.95
CA THR A 31 -10.23 -17.87 12.76
C THR A 31 -11.10 -18.35 11.59
N ASP A 32 -10.93 -19.61 11.18
CA ASP A 32 -11.77 -20.22 10.13
C ASP A 32 -13.27 -20.23 10.49
N ASP A 33 -13.59 -20.23 11.78
CA ASP A 33 -14.96 -20.11 12.31
C ASP A 33 -15.47 -18.65 12.36
N GLY A 34 -14.69 -17.69 11.84
CA GLY A 34 -15.01 -16.27 11.82
C GLY A 34 -14.83 -15.53 13.15
N GLN A 35 -14.33 -16.20 14.19
CA GLN A 35 -14.11 -15.58 15.51
C GLN A 35 -12.88 -14.68 15.49
N ALA A 36 -12.92 -13.53 16.17
CA ALA A 36 -11.77 -12.64 16.26
C ALA A 36 -10.63 -13.31 17.07
N GLN A 37 -9.40 -13.24 16.55
CA GLN A 37 -8.18 -13.68 17.23
C GLN A 37 -7.78 -12.66 18.29
N PHE A 38 -8.46 -12.75 19.43
CA PHE A 38 -8.32 -11.85 20.56
C PHE A 38 -8.40 -12.66 21.85
N SER A 39 -7.50 -12.37 22.79
CA SER A 39 -7.47 -12.97 24.11
C SER A 39 -7.16 -11.90 25.14
N PHE A 40 -7.99 -11.85 26.18
CA PHE A 40 -7.76 -11.03 27.34
C PHE A 40 -7.80 -11.91 28.59
N ILE A 41 -6.69 -11.96 29.31
CA ILE A 41 -6.53 -12.80 30.49
C ILE A 41 -6.36 -11.89 31.71
N ARG A 42 -7.23 -12.07 32.70
CA ARG A 42 -7.15 -11.42 34.01
C ARG A 42 -6.90 -12.46 35.10
N ALA A 43 -5.77 -12.37 35.79
CA ALA A 43 -5.39 -13.27 36.88
C ALA A 43 -4.79 -12.49 38.04
N GLY A 44 -5.58 -12.23 39.09
CA GLY A 44 -5.17 -11.37 40.20
C GLY A 44 -4.90 -9.95 39.71
N SER A 45 -3.67 -9.47 39.88
CA SER A 45 -3.22 -8.15 39.40
C SER A 45 -2.67 -8.17 37.97
N VAL A 46 -2.60 -9.34 37.33
CA VAL A 46 -2.09 -9.48 35.96
C VAL A 46 -3.24 -9.32 34.98
N ASN A 47 -3.10 -8.34 34.07
CA ASN A 47 -3.96 -8.17 32.91
C ASN A 47 -3.08 -8.33 31.65
N MET A 48 -3.37 -9.31 30.81
CA MET A 48 -2.62 -9.55 29.57
C MET A 48 -3.58 -9.53 28.38
N LEU A 49 -3.22 -8.75 27.38
CA LEU A 49 -3.94 -8.64 26.11
C LEU A 49 -3.08 -9.22 24.99
N SER A 50 -3.66 -10.12 24.20
CA SER A 50 -3.03 -10.68 23.01
C SER A 50 -4.01 -10.69 21.84
N PHE A 51 -3.61 -10.13 20.70
CA PHE A 51 -4.41 -10.13 19.48
C PHE A 51 -3.55 -9.93 18.23
N THR A 52 -4.12 -10.28 17.07
CA THR A 52 -3.48 -10.02 15.78
C THR A 52 -4.31 -9.01 15.00
N ALA A 53 -3.75 -7.84 14.76
CA ALA A 53 -4.33 -6.88 13.82
C ALA A 53 -4.00 -7.31 12.39
N VAL A 54 -4.96 -7.11 11.49
CA VAL A 54 -4.81 -7.38 10.06
C VAL A 54 -5.35 -6.19 9.28
N TRP A 55 -4.59 -5.77 8.28
CA TRP A 55 -5.07 -4.84 7.27
C TRP A 55 -5.30 -5.61 5.97
N GLU A 56 -6.50 -6.16 5.86
CA GLU A 56 -6.96 -7.01 4.76
C GLU A 56 -8.40 -6.65 4.39
N ALA A 57 -8.72 -6.76 3.10
CA ALA A 57 -10.06 -6.50 2.59
C ALA A 57 -10.90 -7.77 2.74
N PRO A 58 -12.01 -7.76 3.49
CA PRO A 58 -12.87 -8.94 3.59
C PRO A 58 -13.43 -9.31 2.21
N GLN A 59 -13.42 -10.60 1.85
CA GLN A 59 -13.93 -11.08 0.56
C GLN A 59 -15.37 -10.62 0.31
N ALA A 60 -16.23 -10.67 1.34
CA ALA A 60 -17.60 -10.19 1.25
C ALA A 60 -17.70 -8.70 0.88
N ALA A 61 -16.78 -7.85 1.37
CA ALA A 61 -16.74 -6.44 1.02
C ALA A 61 -16.29 -6.24 -0.44
N LEU A 62 -15.33 -7.04 -0.91
CA LEU A 62 -14.90 -7.02 -2.31
C LEU A 62 -16.03 -7.43 -3.27
N ASP A 63 -16.80 -8.46 -2.90
CA ASP A 63 -17.92 -8.93 -3.71
C ASP A 63 -19.07 -7.90 -3.75
N GLN A 64 -19.37 -7.25 -2.63
CA GLN A 64 -20.35 -6.16 -2.56
C GLN A 64 -19.90 -4.95 -3.39
N ALA A 65 -18.65 -4.53 -3.26
CA ALA A 65 -18.09 -3.44 -4.05
C ALA A 65 -18.12 -3.74 -5.56
N ARG A 66 -17.80 -4.99 -5.95
CA ARG A 66 -17.87 -5.43 -7.34
C ARG A 66 -19.29 -5.32 -7.90
N ALA A 67 -20.29 -5.77 -7.13
CA ALA A 67 -21.69 -5.71 -7.54
C ALA A 67 -22.20 -4.26 -7.66
N GLU A 68 -21.83 -3.39 -6.72
CA GLU A 68 -22.22 -1.98 -6.75
C GLU A 68 -21.60 -1.24 -7.95
N LEU A 69 -20.29 -1.41 -8.18
CA LEU A 69 -19.60 -0.81 -9.33
C LEU A 69 -20.18 -1.30 -10.66
N ALA A 70 -20.49 -2.59 -10.78
CA ALA A 70 -21.15 -3.14 -11.98
C ALA A 70 -22.53 -2.51 -12.22
N SER A 71 -23.31 -2.32 -11.16
CA SER A 71 -24.60 -1.63 -11.25
C SER A 71 -24.43 -0.17 -11.71
N GLN A 72 -23.42 0.54 -11.21
CA GLN A 72 -23.14 1.92 -11.61
C GLN A 72 -22.69 2.03 -13.07
N GLN A 73 -22.00 1.01 -13.59
CA GLN A 73 -21.51 0.97 -14.97
C GLN A 73 -22.41 0.23 -15.96
N ALA A 74 -23.57 -0.27 -15.49
CA ALA A 74 -24.49 -1.10 -16.26
C ALA A 74 -23.81 -2.29 -16.96
N CYS A 75 -22.93 -3.00 -16.24
CA CYS A 75 -22.26 -4.21 -16.73
C CYS A 75 -22.40 -5.38 -15.74
N PRO A 76 -22.14 -6.63 -16.16
CA PRO A 76 -22.04 -7.77 -15.25
C PRO A 76 -20.89 -7.61 -14.21
N PRO A 77 -21.05 -8.08 -12.96
CA PRO A 77 -20.01 -8.00 -11.93
C PRO A 77 -18.68 -8.61 -12.34
N GLU A 78 -18.67 -9.68 -13.12
CA GLU A 78 -17.46 -10.39 -13.56
C GLU A 78 -16.57 -9.54 -14.49
N GLN A 79 -17.11 -8.44 -15.02
CA GLN A 79 -16.37 -7.49 -15.84
C GLN A 79 -15.66 -6.42 -15.02
N ILE A 80 -15.93 -6.32 -13.72
CA ILE A 80 -15.26 -5.39 -12.80
C ILE A 80 -14.06 -6.10 -12.17
N GLU A 81 -12.87 -5.56 -12.47
CA GLU A 81 -11.61 -6.05 -11.93
C GLU A 81 -11.21 -5.22 -10.70
N LEU A 82 -10.96 -5.89 -9.58
CA LEU A 82 -10.46 -5.29 -8.36
C LEU A 82 -9.03 -5.79 -8.14
N VAL A 83 -8.06 -4.87 -8.15
CA VAL A 83 -6.65 -5.18 -7.93
C VAL A 83 -6.18 -4.59 -6.60
N PRO A 84 -5.40 -5.32 -5.77
CA PRO A 84 -4.86 -4.75 -4.55
C PRO A 84 -3.97 -3.54 -4.85
N GLU A 85 -4.11 -2.47 -4.08
CA GLU A 85 -3.20 -1.34 -4.20
C GLU A 85 -1.80 -1.71 -3.70
N PRO A 86 -0.73 -1.41 -4.46
CA PRO A 86 0.62 -1.82 -4.09
C PRO A 86 1.13 -0.91 -2.97
N LEU A 87 1.09 -1.42 -1.74
CA LEU A 87 1.39 -0.65 -0.53
C LEU A 87 2.56 -1.27 0.23
N ILE A 88 3.26 -0.42 0.98
CA ILE A 88 4.28 -0.81 1.96
C ILE A 88 3.79 -0.34 3.32
N ALA A 89 3.58 -1.29 4.22
CA ALA A 89 3.23 -0.99 5.60
C ALA A 89 4.47 -0.77 6.46
N SER A 90 4.42 0.27 7.27
CA SER A 90 5.32 0.50 8.40
C SER A 90 4.90 -0.41 9.58
N PRO A 91 5.66 -0.41 10.69
CA PRO A 91 5.22 -1.04 11.93
C PRO A 91 3.83 -0.53 12.36
N ALA A 92 3.04 -1.42 12.95
CA ALA A 92 1.73 -1.09 13.50
C ALA A 92 1.89 -0.60 14.95
N GLU A 93 1.08 0.39 15.33
CA GLU A 93 1.09 1.00 16.66
C GLU A 93 -0.22 0.72 17.40
N LEU A 94 -0.14 0.16 18.60
CA LEU A 94 -1.26 0.07 19.54
C LEU A 94 -1.36 1.39 20.30
N ARG A 95 -2.52 2.04 20.19
CA ARG A 95 -2.83 3.31 20.83
C ARG A 95 -3.98 3.16 21.80
N TRP A 96 -3.87 3.83 22.94
CA TRP A 96 -4.94 3.99 23.92
C TRP A 96 -5.42 5.43 23.89
N GLY A 97 -6.73 5.61 23.92
CA GLY A 97 -7.32 6.94 23.96
C GLY A 97 -8.02 7.25 25.27
N ASP A 98 -8.42 8.51 25.40
CA ASP A 98 -9.14 9.06 26.55
C ASP A 98 -10.66 9.21 26.30
N GLY A 99 -11.15 8.79 25.13
CA GLY A 99 -12.52 9.02 24.68
C GLY A 99 -12.78 10.38 24.03
N ASP A 100 -11.87 11.35 24.21
CA ASP A 100 -11.97 12.72 23.65
C ASP A 100 -11.13 12.90 22.37
N GLY A 101 -10.56 11.80 21.87
CA GLY A 101 -9.77 11.77 20.63
C GLY A 101 -8.29 12.03 20.83
N HIS A 102 -7.79 12.11 22.07
CA HIS A 102 -6.35 12.08 22.32
C HIS A 102 -5.89 10.63 22.39
N TRP A 103 -4.80 10.33 21.69
CA TRP A 103 -4.26 8.97 21.57
C TRP A 103 -2.82 8.91 22.04
N THR A 104 -2.48 7.88 22.81
CA THR A 104 -1.12 7.60 23.28
C THR A 104 -0.66 6.24 22.79
N THR A 105 0.43 6.21 22.03
CA THR A 105 1.06 4.95 21.58
C THR A 105 1.71 4.24 22.77
N THR A 106 1.33 2.97 22.98
CA THR A 106 1.85 2.15 24.09
C THR A 106 2.73 1.00 23.61
N ALA A 107 2.46 0.47 22.41
CA ALA A 107 3.29 -0.58 21.82
C ALA A 107 3.40 -0.40 20.31
N THR A 108 4.53 -0.82 19.76
CA THR A 108 4.79 -0.86 18.32
C THR A 108 5.29 -2.24 17.95
N THR A 109 4.74 -2.83 16.89
CA THR A 109 5.15 -4.15 16.40
C THR A 109 5.38 -4.11 14.90
N ALA A 110 6.31 -4.92 14.40
CA ALA A 110 6.58 -5.01 12.97
C ALA A 110 5.37 -5.65 12.26
N SER A 111 5.03 -5.13 11.07
CA SER A 111 4.06 -5.76 10.19
C SER A 111 4.76 -6.77 9.27
N SER A 112 4.02 -7.75 8.73
CA SER A 112 4.53 -8.79 7.82
C SER A 112 5.19 -8.29 6.53
N GLY A 113 5.21 -6.98 6.26
CA GLY A 113 5.83 -6.36 5.07
C GLY A 113 5.11 -6.64 3.74
N VAL A 114 4.27 -7.68 3.70
CA VAL A 114 3.41 -8.07 2.59
C VAL A 114 1.96 -8.21 3.06
N ALA A 115 1.02 -7.90 2.18
CA ALA A 115 -0.40 -8.11 2.44
C ALA A 115 -0.70 -9.62 2.64
N PRO A 116 -1.61 -10.00 3.56
CA PRO A 116 -2.36 -9.13 4.47
C PRO A 116 -1.46 -8.64 5.62
N PHE A 117 -1.32 -7.33 5.83
CA PHE A 117 -0.30 -6.77 6.73
C PHE A 117 -0.63 -7.08 8.20
N GLN A 118 -0.15 -8.24 8.66
CA GLN A 118 -0.45 -8.75 10.00
C GLN A 118 0.52 -8.17 11.02
N ALA A 119 0.00 -7.85 12.20
CA ALA A 119 0.74 -7.32 13.34
C ALA A 119 0.23 -7.98 14.62
N ALA A 120 1.07 -8.82 15.23
CA ALA A 120 0.74 -9.50 16.48
C ALA A 120 1.17 -8.63 17.68
N PHE A 121 0.23 -8.43 18.61
CA PHE A 121 0.44 -7.71 19.85
C PHE A 121 0.27 -8.67 21.03
N SER A 122 1.18 -8.59 22.00
CA SER A 122 1.06 -9.21 23.31
C SER A 122 1.59 -8.24 24.34
N VAL A 123 0.70 -7.68 25.15
CA VAL A 123 1.00 -6.56 26.05
C VAL A 123 0.40 -6.79 27.43
N MET A 124 1.14 -6.40 28.47
CA MET A 124 0.64 -6.32 29.84
C MET A 124 -0.09 -4.99 30.01
N LEU A 125 -1.32 -5.03 30.52
CA LEU A 125 -2.13 -3.84 30.70
C LEU A 125 -2.09 -3.36 32.15
N SER A 126 -2.05 -2.03 32.32
CA SER A 126 -2.40 -1.42 33.60
C SER A 126 -3.89 -1.64 33.92
N PRO A 127 -4.32 -1.47 35.18
CA PRO A 127 -5.74 -1.54 35.54
C PRO A 127 -6.61 -0.55 34.72
N GLU A 128 -6.11 0.66 34.51
CA GLU A 128 -6.77 1.71 33.70
C GLU A 128 -6.92 1.28 32.23
N GLN A 129 -5.87 0.73 31.62
CA GLN A 129 -5.94 0.22 30.25
C GLN A 129 -6.92 -0.95 30.14
N ALA A 130 -7.02 -1.80 31.17
CA ALA A 130 -8.00 -2.88 31.20
C ALA A 130 -9.46 -2.34 31.29
N GLU A 131 -9.69 -1.21 31.95
CA GLU A 131 -10.99 -0.53 31.92
C GLU A 131 -11.28 0.09 30.54
N HIS A 132 -10.29 0.71 29.90
CA HIS A 132 -10.42 1.23 28.54
C HIS A 132 -10.74 0.11 27.54
N LEU A 133 -10.12 -1.05 27.71
CA LEU A 133 -10.41 -2.24 26.89
C LEU A 133 -11.87 -2.69 27.07
N ALA A 134 -12.38 -2.69 28.30
CA ALA A 134 -13.77 -3.05 28.57
C ALA A 134 -14.75 -2.08 27.90
N LYS A 135 -14.47 -0.77 27.91
CA LYS A 135 -15.28 0.23 27.19
C LYS A 135 -15.22 0.03 25.68
N ALA A 136 -14.03 -0.21 25.11
CA ALA A 136 -13.88 -0.55 23.69
C ALA A 136 -14.67 -1.82 23.32
N ALA A 137 -14.64 -2.84 24.18
CA ALA A 137 -15.40 -4.07 23.98
C ALA A 137 -16.91 -3.90 24.10
N ALA A 138 -17.36 -2.89 24.86
CA ALA A 138 -18.76 -2.46 24.88
C ALA A 138 -19.18 -1.65 23.64
N GLY A 139 -18.25 -1.39 22.70
CA GLY A 139 -18.50 -0.64 21.48
C GLY A 139 -18.34 0.88 21.63
N GLU A 140 -17.78 1.35 22.74
CA GLU A 140 -17.44 2.76 22.90
C GLU A 140 -16.17 3.10 22.10
N THR A 141 -16.24 4.12 21.25
CA THR A 141 -15.11 4.60 20.44
C THR A 141 -14.12 5.40 21.28
N GLY A 142 -12.87 5.51 20.83
CA GLY A 142 -11.89 6.41 21.42
C GLY A 142 -11.07 5.83 22.57
N TRP A 143 -11.21 4.53 22.87
CA TRP A 143 -10.55 3.90 24.01
C TRP A 143 -9.33 3.05 23.64
N MET A 144 -9.40 2.30 22.54
CA MET A 144 -8.30 1.48 22.03
C MET A 144 -8.35 1.43 20.51
N GLY A 145 -7.19 1.45 19.85
CA GLY A 145 -7.12 1.23 18.42
C GLY A 145 -5.72 0.91 17.92
N VAL A 146 -5.63 0.56 16.65
CA VAL A 146 -4.37 0.26 15.97
C VAL A 146 -4.19 1.20 14.78
N ALA A 147 -3.01 1.81 14.71
CA ALA A 147 -2.60 2.64 13.59
C ALA A 147 -1.59 1.91 12.71
N TYR A 148 -1.81 1.94 11.40
CA TYR A 148 -0.83 1.57 10.39
C TYR A 148 -0.40 2.81 9.62
N ARG A 149 0.90 2.97 9.41
CA ARG A 149 1.42 3.96 8.46
C ARG A 149 1.76 3.27 7.15
N LEU A 150 1.21 3.79 6.07
CA LEU A 150 1.18 3.15 4.78
C LEU A 150 1.78 4.10 3.76
N SER A 151 2.54 3.55 2.84
CA SER A 151 3.07 4.31 1.71
C SER A 151 2.85 3.53 0.44
N LEU A 152 2.56 4.24 -0.65
CA LEU A 152 2.47 3.62 -1.97
C LEU A 152 3.83 3.01 -2.33
N ALA A 153 3.82 1.71 -2.63
CA ALA A 153 4.96 1.06 -3.25
C ALA A 153 5.12 1.72 -4.62
N ARG A 154 6.15 2.56 -4.77
CA ARG A 154 6.44 3.14 -6.08
C ARG A 154 6.74 2.00 -7.03
N ALA A 155 6.16 2.06 -8.22
CA ALA A 155 6.63 1.26 -9.33
C ALA A 155 8.15 1.42 -9.41
N PRO A 156 8.92 0.33 -9.53
CA PRO A 156 10.36 0.45 -9.71
C PRO A 156 10.58 1.35 -10.92
N VAL A 157 11.21 2.50 -10.71
CA VAL A 157 11.56 3.40 -11.81
C VAL A 157 12.50 2.60 -12.69
N ARG A 158 11.97 2.09 -13.81
CA ARG A 158 12.81 1.51 -14.84
C ARG A 158 13.61 2.67 -15.43
N HIS A 159 14.83 2.83 -14.95
CA HIS A 159 15.82 3.64 -15.65
C HIS A 159 16.11 2.94 -16.98
N SER A 160 15.35 3.31 -18.02
CA SER A 160 15.74 3.05 -19.38
C SER A 160 16.73 4.14 -19.76
N THR A 161 18.02 3.90 -19.53
CA THR A 161 19.07 4.66 -20.19
C THR A 161 19.00 4.32 -21.68
N LEU A 162 18.47 5.26 -22.46
CA LEU A 162 18.62 5.23 -23.90
C LEU A 162 19.99 5.87 -24.21
N ASP A 163 21.05 5.08 -24.23
CA ASP A 163 22.35 5.51 -24.73
C ASP A 163 22.27 5.59 -26.25
N ALA A 164 21.99 6.79 -26.77
CA ALA A 164 22.28 7.07 -28.16
C ALA A 164 23.76 7.44 -28.25
N GLN A 165 24.57 6.60 -28.90
CA GLN A 165 26.00 6.86 -29.16
C GLN A 165 26.23 7.23 -30.62
N SER A 166 26.96 8.33 -30.86
CA SER A 166 27.20 8.88 -32.18
C SER A 166 28.65 8.73 -32.54
N THR A 167 28.91 7.86 -33.50
CA THR A 167 30.25 7.67 -34.00
C THR A 167 30.37 8.39 -35.34
N PHE A 168 31.26 9.38 -35.40
CA PHE A 168 31.63 10.05 -36.65
C PHE A 168 32.89 9.36 -37.18
N THR A 169 32.77 8.65 -38.29
CA THR A 169 33.91 8.00 -38.97
C THR A 169 34.08 8.65 -40.32
N ALA A 170 35.15 9.42 -40.50
CA ALA A 170 35.54 9.96 -41.79
C ALA A 170 36.63 9.05 -42.39
N GLU A 171 36.30 8.30 -43.43
CA GLU A 171 37.28 7.55 -44.22
C GLU A 171 37.61 8.30 -45.52
N ALA A 172 38.87 8.70 -45.68
CA ALA A 172 39.39 9.19 -46.95
C ALA A 172 40.05 8.01 -47.68
N ARG A 173 39.48 7.60 -48.81
CA ARG A 173 40.06 6.55 -49.67
C ARG A 173 40.65 7.19 -50.92
N LEU A 174 41.94 6.95 -51.16
CA LEU A 174 42.62 7.26 -52.41
C LEU A 174 42.74 5.97 -53.20
N ASN A 175 41.86 5.78 -54.18
CA ASN A 175 42.04 4.74 -55.18
C ASN A 175 42.67 5.39 -56.42
N SER A 176 43.95 5.12 -56.64
CA SER A 176 44.68 5.53 -57.84
C SER A 176 45.26 4.28 -58.47
N THR A 177 44.82 3.93 -59.67
CA THR A 177 45.39 2.82 -60.46
C THR A 177 46.02 3.30 -61.77
N ASP A 178 45.97 4.61 -62.05
CA ASP A 178 46.60 5.24 -63.22
C ASP A 178 47.26 6.57 -62.82
N PRO A 179 48.49 6.89 -63.30
CA PRO A 179 49.26 8.03 -62.83
C PRO A 179 48.90 9.39 -63.47
N GLU A 180 47.91 9.47 -64.36
CA GLU A 180 47.56 10.72 -65.06
C GLU A 180 46.18 11.30 -64.73
N ASP A 181 45.41 10.68 -63.84
CA ASP A 181 44.09 11.21 -63.43
C ASP A 181 43.95 11.23 -61.90
N LEU A 182 44.25 12.40 -61.31
CA LEU A 182 44.11 12.65 -59.87
C LEU A 182 42.76 13.31 -59.59
N SER A 183 41.72 12.50 -59.41
CA SER A 183 40.46 12.98 -58.83
C SER A 183 40.34 12.52 -57.37
N ALA A 184 40.31 13.47 -56.44
CA ALA A 184 40.06 13.21 -55.02
C ALA A 184 38.55 13.36 -54.73
N SER A 185 37.88 12.27 -54.33
CA SER A 185 36.51 12.32 -53.83
C SER A 185 36.50 12.26 -52.30
N LEU A 186 35.89 13.25 -51.65
CA LEU A 186 35.72 13.30 -50.21
C LEU A 186 34.31 12.85 -49.84
N GLY A 187 34.16 11.66 -49.26
CA GLY A 187 32.90 11.20 -48.69
C GLY A 187 32.77 11.64 -47.23
N THR A 188 31.63 12.22 -46.86
CA THR A 188 31.31 12.56 -45.46
C THR A 188 30.06 11.77 -45.04
N GLU A 189 30.20 10.90 -44.03
CA GLU A 189 29.07 10.24 -43.40
C GLU A 189 28.94 10.74 -41.96
N ALA A 190 27.81 11.38 -41.65
CA ALA A 190 27.51 11.91 -40.32
C ALA A 190 26.50 10.99 -39.63
N SER A 191 26.82 10.54 -38.42
CA SER A 191 25.84 9.93 -37.51
C SER A 191 25.70 10.80 -36.27
N ALA A 192 24.45 11.10 -35.87
CA ALA A 192 24.07 11.92 -34.71
C ALA A 192 23.36 11.07 -33.63
N SER A 193 23.64 11.34 -32.36
CA SER A 193 23.11 10.61 -31.22
C SER A 193 22.84 11.60 -30.10
N LEU A 194 21.63 11.52 -29.56
CA LEU A 194 21.10 12.42 -28.56
C LEU A 194 20.86 11.63 -27.28
N SER A 195 21.64 11.92 -26.25
CA SER A 195 21.35 11.45 -24.89
C SER A 195 20.61 12.56 -24.15
N ALA A 196 19.33 12.34 -23.88
CA ALA A 196 18.52 13.21 -23.03
C ALA A 196 18.35 12.55 -21.66
N THR A 197 19.01 13.11 -20.63
CA THR A 197 18.82 12.67 -19.24
C THR A 197 17.73 13.52 -18.60
N HIS A 198 16.50 13.01 -18.57
CA HIS A 198 15.41 13.64 -17.81
C HIS A 198 15.43 13.13 -16.36
N THR A 199 16.10 13.88 -15.47
CA THR A 199 16.07 13.59 -14.04
C THR A 199 14.81 14.20 -13.43
N THR A 200 13.76 13.40 -13.30
CA THR A 200 12.58 13.81 -12.54
C THR A 200 12.89 13.62 -11.05
N THR A 201 13.01 14.71 -10.29
CA THR A 201 13.18 14.64 -8.83
C THR A 201 11.99 13.89 -8.22
N PRO A 202 12.21 12.76 -7.53
CA PRO A 202 11.11 11.99 -6.96
C PRO A 202 10.47 12.72 -5.77
N SER A 203 9.27 13.26 -5.96
CA SER A 203 8.44 13.83 -4.88
C SER A 203 8.21 12.78 -3.78
N ALA A 204 8.61 13.07 -2.53
CA ALA A 204 8.53 12.15 -1.39
C ALA A 204 7.22 11.34 -1.37
N PRO A 205 7.26 10.03 -1.05
CA PRO A 205 6.05 9.21 -1.04
C PRO A 205 5.05 9.79 -0.04
N ALA A 206 3.80 9.94 -0.47
CA ALA A 206 2.72 10.28 0.44
C ALA A 206 2.59 9.15 1.46
N VAL A 207 2.80 9.48 2.74
CA VAL A 207 2.55 8.57 3.86
C VAL A 207 1.15 8.85 4.35
N GLU A 208 0.32 7.82 4.36
CA GLU A 208 -1.04 7.87 4.87
C GLU A 208 -1.12 7.05 6.16
N GLU A 209 -1.84 7.57 7.15
CA GLU A 209 -2.12 6.83 8.38
C GLU A 209 -3.54 6.25 8.28
N SER A 210 -3.66 4.94 8.45
CA SER A 210 -4.94 4.25 8.59
C SER A 210 -5.11 3.81 10.04
N PHE A 211 -6.25 4.15 10.62
CA PHE A 211 -6.56 3.89 12.03
C PHE A 211 -7.81 3.03 12.16
N GLY A 212 -7.73 1.98 12.96
CA GLY A 212 -8.86 1.12 13.31
C GLY A 212 -9.16 1.23 14.80
N ASP A 213 -10.36 1.70 15.12
CA ASP A 213 -10.88 1.74 16.48
C ASP A 213 -11.46 0.37 16.87
N ALA A 214 -11.11 -0.09 18.06
CA ALA A 214 -11.50 -1.39 18.58
C ALA A 214 -13.01 -1.55 18.83
N ALA A 215 -13.73 -0.43 19.00
CA ALA A 215 -15.19 -0.41 19.08
C ALA A 215 -15.85 -1.08 17.87
N HIS A 216 -15.19 -1.06 16.71
CA HIS A 216 -15.71 -1.62 15.46
C HIS A 216 -15.29 -3.08 15.22
N TRP A 217 -14.48 -3.68 16.09
CA TRP A 217 -13.95 -5.02 15.86
C TRP A 217 -14.89 -6.14 16.31
N GLY A 218 -15.94 -5.81 17.08
CA GLY A 218 -16.84 -6.79 17.67
C GLY A 218 -16.12 -7.66 18.70
N LEU A 219 -15.37 -7.01 19.59
CA LEU A 219 -14.65 -7.70 20.66
C LEU A 219 -15.64 -8.47 21.58
N PRO A 220 -15.24 -9.63 22.11
CA PRO A 220 -16.00 -10.27 23.16
C PRO A 220 -15.99 -9.39 24.41
N THR A 221 -17.13 -9.30 25.10
CA THR A 221 -17.20 -8.65 26.40
C THR A 221 -16.35 -9.43 27.41
N PRO A 222 -15.38 -8.78 28.09
CA PRO A 222 -14.47 -9.41 29.03
C PRO A 222 -15.15 -9.88 30.33
#